data_AF-A0A847DT46-F1
#
_entry.id   AF-A0A847DT46-F1
#
_cell.length_a   1.000
_cell.length_b   1.000
_cell.length_c   1.000
_cell.angle_alpha   90.00
_cell.angle_beta   90.00
_cell.angle_gamma   90.00
#
_symmetry.space_group_name_H-M   'P 1'
#
loop_
_entity.id
_entity.type
_entity.pdbx_description
1 polymer ?
#
loop_
_entity_poly.entity_id
_entity_poly.type
_entity_poly.pdbx_seq_one_letter_code
_entity_poly.pdbx_strand_id
1 'polypeptide(L)'
;RLGFGEQLSKNYEIRTLSKHGVEWKEPTPESILKEVNRSVWTIGYTGQSPERLKLHMKHMGTFDVKTLKAVGGPCDGEYFGLPWPCWGNPELKHPGTPNLYQTDRHVMDGGGNFRANFGVERDGVSLLAADGSHSKGADIQTGYPEFDHVLMKKLGWWDELTDAEKQAAEGKNWKTDPSGGIIRVVMKNHGCYPFGNAKARAIVWNFPDPIPVHREPIYGTRPDLVEKYPTHDDKDKFWRMPTLYKTLQQKNVADRLYEKFPIILSSGRLTEYEGGGDETRSNPWLAELQQDAFVEINPRAANDRGIRHGDYVWLSTPTGARLKVKALVTERVGPDTAWMPFHFAGWWQGRDLKEFYPEGAAPVVRGEAVNTATTYGYDSVTMMQETKTTICQIEKFTA
;
A
#
# COMPACT_ATOMS: atom_id res chain seq x y z
N ARG A 1 -22.15 -23.71 -2.51
CA ARG A 1 -21.43 -24.59 -3.47
C ARG A 1 -20.25 -25.34 -2.84
N LEU A 2 -19.47 -24.73 -1.95
CA LEU A 2 -18.32 -25.40 -1.33
C LEU A 2 -18.61 -26.18 -0.03
N GLY A 3 -19.86 -26.14 0.48
CA GLY A 3 -20.32 -26.97 1.60
C GLY A 3 -19.91 -26.51 3.01
N PHE A 4 -19.10 -25.46 3.14
CA PHE A 4 -18.61 -24.99 4.45
C PHE A 4 -19.21 -23.63 4.91
N GLY A 5 -20.35 -23.23 4.35
CA GLY A 5 -20.93 -21.91 4.60
C GLY A 5 -21.32 -21.66 6.06
N GLU A 6 -21.84 -22.68 6.74
CA GLU A 6 -22.18 -22.59 8.16
C GLU A 6 -20.93 -22.48 9.04
N GLN A 7 -19.87 -23.23 8.70
CA GLN A 7 -18.60 -23.19 9.42
C GLN A 7 -17.87 -21.86 9.21
N LEU A 8 -17.94 -21.29 7.99
CA LEU A 8 -17.38 -19.98 7.67
C LEU A 8 -18.09 -18.87 8.44
N SER A 9 -19.41 -18.98 8.58
CA SER A 9 -20.24 -17.92 9.17
C SER A 9 -20.57 -18.12 10.64
N LYS A 10 -20.04 -19.17 11.28
CA LYS A 10 -20.39 -19.55 12.67
C LYS A 10 -20.17 -18.45 13.70
N ASN A 11 -19.22 -17.55 13.43
CA ASN A 11 -18.83 -16.46 14.32
C ASN A 11 -19.49 -15.12 13.95
N TYR A 12 -20.17 -15.06 12.80
CA TYR A 12 -20.83 -13.84 12.37
C TYR A 12 -22.22 -13.72 12.98
N GLU A 13 -22.52 -12.52 13.42
CA GLU A 13 -23.89 -12.13 13.71
C GLU A 13 -24.52 -11.72 12.37
N ILE A 14 -25.57 -12.43 11.96
CA ILE A 14 -26.24 -12.18 10.69
C ILE A 14 -27.46 -11.29 10.93
N ARG A 15 -27.57 -10.19 10.17
CA ARG A 15 -28.76 -9.33 10.13
C ARG A 15 -29.52 -9.52 8.83
N THR A 16 -30.84 -9.32 8.88
CA THR A 16 -31.68 -9.19 7.69
C THR A 16 -31.86 -7.69 7.39
N LEU A 17 -31.54 -7.29 6.17
CA LEU A 17 -31.81 -5.95 5.66
C LEU A 17 -32.95 -5.98 4.66
N SER A 18 -33.72 -4.90 4.61
CA SER A 18 -34.78 -4.68 3.63
C SER A 18 -34.61 -3.28 3.04
N LYS A 19 -34.39 -3.19 1.73
CA LYS A 19 -34.32 -1.91 1.00
C LYS A 19 -34.98 -2.06 -0.35
N HIS A 20 -35.87 -1.11 -0.69
CA HIS A 20 -36.65 -1.11 -1.94
C HIS A 20 -37.42 -2.42 -2.19
N GLY A 21 -37.94 -3.06 -1.15
CA GLY A 21 -38.70 -4.32 -1.25
C GLY A 21 -37.85 -5.56 -1.50
N VAL A 22 -36.52 -5.44 -1.49
CA VAL A 22 -35.60 -6.58 -1.55
C VAL A 22 -35.05 -6.85 -0.15
N GLU A 23 -35.19 -8.10 0.29
CA GLU A 23 -34.60 -8.57 1.53
C GLU A 23 -33.35 -9.41 1.26
N TRP A 24 -32.30 -9.18 2.05
CA TRP A 24 -31.11 -10.02 2.03
C TRP A 24 -30.52 -10.15 3.44
N LYS A 25 -29.72 -11.19 3.62
CA LYS A 25 -28.99 -11.46 4.88
C LYS A 25 -27.53 -11.12 4.68
N GLU A 26 -26.94 -10.44 5.66
CA GLU A 26 -25.52 -10.11 5.67
C GLU A 26 -24.96 -10.11 7.10
N PRO A 27 -23.65 -10.36 7.28
CA PRO A 27 -22.99 -10.22 8.57
C PRO A 27 -22.96 -8.76 9.04
N THR A 28 -23.06 -8.54 10.35
CA THR A 28 -22.87 -7.22 10.94
C THR A 28 -21.41 -6.76 10.82
N PRO A 29 -21.13 -5.47 10.52
CA PRO A 29 -19.76 -4.95 10.49
C PRO A 29 -18.96 -5.25 11.76
N GLU A 30 -19.63 -5.23 12.92
CA GLU A 30 -19.04 -5.52 14.22
C GLU A 30 -18.54 -6.96 14.33
N SER A 31 -19.33 -7.94 13.89
CA SER A 31 -18.94 -9.34 13.94
C SER A 31 -17.85 -9.67 12.92
N ILE A 32 -17.86 -9.01 11.76
CA ILE A 32 -16.77 -9.10 10.76
C ILE A 32 -15.46 -8.63 11.38
N LEU A 33 -15.44 -7.43 11.98
CA LEU A 33 -14.22 -6.90 12.58
C LEU A 33 -13.71 -7.78 13.72
N LYS A 34 -14.59 -8.27 14.59
CA LYS A 34 -14.22 -9.21 15.66
C LYS A 34 -13.60 -10.50 15.13
N GLU A 35 -14.12 -11.04 14.02
CA GLU A 35 -13.53 -12.21 13.37
C GLU A 35 -12.16 -11.90 12.76
N VAL A 36 -12.02 -10.75 12.09
CA VAL A 36 -10.73 -10.28 11.58
C VAL A 36 -9.73 -10.20 12.74
N ASN A 37 -10.05 -9.49 13.82
CA ASN A 37 -9.16 -9.32 14.98
C ASN A 37 -8.69 -10.66 15.57
N ARG A 38 -9.54 -11.68 15.61
CA ARG A 38 -9.19 -13.02 16.10
C ARG A 38 -8.16 -13.76 15.25
N SER A 39 -8.02 -13.38 13.97
CA SER A 39 -7.16 -14.09 12.99
C SER A 39 -5.85 -13.37 12.68
N VAL A 40 -5.72 -12.10 13.05
CA VAL A 40 -4.61 -11.21 12.61
C VAL A 40 -3.62 -10.87 13.73
N TRP A 41 -3.46 -11.79 14.70
CA TRP A 41 -2.48 -11.69 15.79
C TRP A 41 -1.06 -11.42 15.27
N THR A 42 -0.63 -12.14 14.23
CA THR A 42 0.72 -12.08 13.64
C THR A 42 1.12 -10.69 13.13
N ILE A 43 0.14 -9.83 12.88
CA ILE A 43 0.34 -8.47 12.38
C ILE A 43 -0.16 -7.41 13.36
N GLY A 44 -0.83 -7.75 14.48
CA GLY A 44 -1.21 -6.76 15.49
C GLY A 44 -2.38 -5.86 15.08
N TYR A 45 -3.37 -6.43 14.38
CA TYR A 45 -4.69 -5.80 14.16
C TYR A 45 -5.73 -6.37 15.14
N THR A 46 -5.38 -6.50 16.42
CA THR A 46 -6.19 -7.26 17.39
C THR A 46 -6.88 -6.37 18.42
N GLY A 47 -6.29 -5.22 18.74
CA GLY A 47 -6.83 -4.31 19.76
C GLY A 47 -7.95 -3.40 19.26
N GLN A 48 -8.21 -3.33 17.94
CA GLN A 48 -9.27 -2.50 17.37
C GLN A 48 -10.64 -3.18 17.43
N SER A 49 -11.33 -3.08 18.57
CA SER A 49 -12.71 -3.55 18.65
C SER A 49 -13.70 -2.54 18.04
N PRO A 50 -14.88 -3.01 17.58
CA PRO A 50 -15.94 -2.10 17.15
C PRO A 50 -16.33 -1.09 18.23
N GLU A 51 -16.35 -1.51 19.49
CA GLU A 51 -16.68 -0.68 20.63
C GLU A 51 -15.66 0.45 20.83
N ARG A 52 -14.36 0.15 20.74
CA ARG A 52 -13.30 1.16 20.83
C ARG A 52 -13.34 2.14 19.66
N LEU A 53 -13.49 1.65 18.43
CA LEU A 53 -13.60 2.52 17.25
C LEU A 53 -14.83 3.44 17.32
N LYS A 54 -15.99 2.93 17.75
CA LYS A 54 -17.19 3.74 18.00
C LYS A 54 -16.97 4.76 19.11
N LEU A 55 -16.22 4.42 20.15
CA LEU A 55 -15.85 5.35 21.21
C LEU A 55 -14.99 6.50 20.65
N HIS A 56 -14.00 6.21 19.81
CA HIS A 56 -13.18 7.23 19.15
C HIS A 56 -14.05 8.15 18.28
N MET A 57 -14.97 7.59 17.51
CA MET A 57 -15.91 8.38 16.68
C MET A 57 -16.81 9.27 17.54
N LYS A 58 -17.29 8.78 18.69
CA LYS A 58 -18.11 9.57 19.62
C LYS A 58 -17.32 10.70 20.29
N HIS A 59 -16.01 10.52 20.48
CA HIS A 59 -15.14 11.45 21.19
C HIS A 59 -14.09 12.11 20.28
N MET A 60 -14.36 12.25 18.98
CA MET A 60 -13.41 12.84 18.01
C MET A 60 -12.82 14.17 18.46
N GLY A 61 -13.60 14.99 19.18
CA GLY A 61 -13.17 16.28 19.69
C GLY A 61 -12.08 16.24 20.77
N THR A 62 -11.76 15.08 21.36
CA THR A 62 -10.68 14.96 22.35
C THR A 62 -9.30 14.74 21.71
N PHE A 63 -9.25 14.45 20.41
CA PHE A 63 -8.00 14.14 19.70
C PHE A 63 -7.35 15.40 19.13
N ASP A 64 -6.06 15.58 19.41
CA ASP A 64 -5.28 16.66 18.83
C ASP A 64 -5.11 16.46 17.32
N VAL A 65 -5.37 17.50 16.52
CA VAL A 65 -5.41 17.39 15.05
C VAL A 65 -4.05 17.13 14.39
N LYS A 66 -2.94 17.34 15.10
CA LYS A 66 -1.59 17.14 14.56
C LYS A 66 -1.00 15.79 14.98
N THR A 67 -1.05 15.51 16.27
CA THR A 67 -0.50 14.30 16.87
C THR A 67 -1.46 13.12 16.80
N LEU A 68 -2.75 13.40 16.57
CA LEU A 68 -3.85 12.45 16.61
C LEU A 68 -4.02 11.77 17.97
N LYS A 69 -3.36 12.25 19.03
CA LYS A 69 -3.46 11.69 20.38
C LYS A 69 -4.62 12.34 21.13
N ALA A 70 -5.43 11.54 21.81
CA ALA A 70 -6.44 12.06 22.72
C ALA A 70 -5.80 12.74 23.93
N VAL A 71 -6.35 13.90 24.30
CA VAL A 71 -5.97 14.67 25.49
C VAL A 71 -7.18 14.73 26.42
N GLY A 72 -7.19 13.83 27.41
CA GLY A 72 -8.28 13.64 28.35
C GLY A 72 -9.47 12.86 27.78
N GLY A 73 -10.50 12.69 28.62
CA GLY A 73 -11.74 12.01 28.26
C GLY A 73 -11.63 10.48 28.16
N PRO A 74 -12.66 9.80 27.64
CA PRO A 74 -12.73 8.33 27.62
C PRO A 74 -11.67 7.63 26.76
N CYS A 75 -11.05 8.35 25.82
CA CYS A 75 -10.01 7.83 24.93
C CYS A 75 -8.60 8.33 25.32
N ASP A 76 -8.42 8.95 26.50
CA ASP A 76 -7.16 9.60 26.88
C ASP A 76 -5.94 8.71 26.65
N GLY A 77 -4.92 9.29 26.01
CA GLY A 77 -3.69 8.56 25.66
C GLY A 77 -3.75 7.73 24.38
N GLU A 78 -4.93 7.43 23.85
CA GLU A 78 -5.11 6.66 22.60
C GLU A 78 -4.94 7.53 21.35
N TYR A 79 -4.54 6.93 20.23
CA TYR A 79 -4.43 7.63 18.94
C TYR A 79 -5.69 7.42 18.10
N PHE A 80 -6.12 8.46 17.40
CA PHE A 80 -7.35 8.44 16.61
C PHE A 80 -7.35 7.28 15.61
N GLY A 81 -8.43 6.50 15.59
CA GLY A 81 -8.54 5.30 14.74
C GLY A 81 -7.68 4.10 15.13
N LEU A 82 -6.95 4.13 16.25
CA LEU A 82 -6.09 3.03 16.72
C LEU A 82 -5.10 2.55 15.64
N PRO A 83 -4.16 3.42 15.21
CA PRO A 83 -3.26 3.15 14.10
C PRO A 83 -2.47 1.88 14.31
N TRP A 84 -2.16 1.23 13.19
CA TRP A 84 -1.49 -0.06 13.18
C TRP A 84 -0.01 0.03 13.58
N PRO A 85 0.50 -0.94 14.37
CA PRO A 85 -0.25 -2.00 15.03
C PRO A 85 -0.95 -1.55 16.33
N CYS A 86 -2.06 -2.22 16.66
CA CYS A 86 -2.74 -2.15 17.94
C CYS A 86 -2.83 -3.56 18.55
N TRP A 87 -2.07 -3.79 19.61
CA TRP A 87 -1.79 -5.12 20.13
C TRP A 87 -2.76 -5.60 21.20
N GLY A 88 -2.81 -6.92 21.36
CA GLY A 88 -3.57 -7.63 22.39
C GLY A 88 -5.07 -7.57 22.18
N ASN A 89 -5.80 -8.09 23.17
CA ASN A 89 -7.25 -7.95 23.21
C ASN A 89 -7.64 -6.49 23.49
N PRO A 90 -8.88 -6.07 23.19
CA PRO A 90 -9.35 -4.71 23.43
C PRO A 90 -9.19 -4.23 24.88
N GLU A 91 -9.27 -5.15 25.85
CA GLU A 91 -9.11 -4.87 27.28
C GLU A 91 -7.67 -4.47 27.65
N LEU A 92 -6.68 -4.84 26.83
CA LEU A 92 -5.30 -4.38 26.99
C LEU A 92 -5.19 -2.85 26.78
N LYS A 93 -6.13 -2.25 26.04
CA LYS A 93 -6.18 -0.82 25.71
C LYS A 93 -4.86 -0.28 25.12
N HIS A 94 -4.22 -1.06 24.26
CA HIS A 94 -3.09 -0.55 23.50
C HIS A 94 -3.55 0.67 22.66
N PRO A 95 -2.82 1.80 22.66
CA PRO A 95 -3.29 3.07 22.09
C PRO A 95 -3.22 3.12 20.55
N GLY A 96 -2.58 2.12 19.94
CA GLY A 96 -2.16 2.13 18.55
C GLY A 96 -0.74 2.68 18.41
N THR A 97 -0.09 2.39 17.29
CA THR A 97 1.31 2.73 17.04
C THR A 97 1.39 3.72 15.88
N PRO A 98 1.32 5.04 16.13
CA PRO A 98 1.32 6.04 15.04
C PRO A 98 2.68 6.13 14.33
N ASN A 99 3.77 5.87 15.05
CA ASN A 99 5.12 5.86 14.53
C ASN A 99 5.78 4.52 14.88
N LEU A 100 6.12 3.74 13.86
CA LEU A 100 6.80 2.46 14.07
C LEU A 100 8.24 2.67 14.56
N TYR A 101 8.73 1.70 15.33
CA TYR A 101 10.14 1.62 15.74
C TYR A 101 10.62 2.82 16.59
N GLN A 102 9.69 3.46 17.30
CA GLN A 102 9.97 4.57 18.21
C GLN A 102 10.45 4.04 19.57
N THR A 103 11.77 3.90 19.74
CA THR A 103 12.39 3.29 20.94
C THR A 103 12.39 4.19 22.17
N ASP A 104 12.30 5.52 22.01
CA ASP A 104 12.24 6.48 23.11
C ASP A 104 10.90 6.50 23.87
N ARG A 105 9.97 5.62 23.48
CA ARG A 105 8.62 5.51 24.02
C ARG A 105 8.33 4.07 24.49
N HIS A 106 7.55 3.95 25.56
CA HIS A 106 7.14 2.65 26.09
C HIS A 106 6.16 1.96 25.12
N VAL A 107 6.20 0.63 25.07
CA VAL A 107 5.39 -0.16 24.11
C VAL A 107 3.89 0.05 24.33
N MET A 108 3.46 0.20 25.59
CA MET A 108 2.07 0.50 25.94
C MET A 108 1.62 1.93 25.61
N ASP A 109 2.53 2.80 25.15
CA ASP A 109 2.23 4.15 24.67
C ASP A 109 2.29 4.26 23.14
N GLY A 110 2.43 3.13 22.44
CA GLY A 110 2.60 3.07 20.98
C GLY A 110 4.04 3.34 20.53
N GLY A 111 5.03 3.15 21.41
CA GLY A 111 6.44 3.04 21.04
C GLY A 111 6.81 1.62 20.63
N GLY A 112 8.05 1.37 20.22
CA GLY A 112 8.48 0.01 19.92
C GLY A 112 9.83 -0.16 19.25
N ASN A 113 10.13 -1.41 18.91
CA ASN A 113 11.39 -1.84 18.31
C ASN A 113 11.15 -2.68 17.04
N PHE A 114 12.23 -3.10 16.40
CA PHE A 114 12.16 -3.78 15.11
C PHE A 114 12.05 -5.31 15.28
N ARG A 115 11.27 -5.94 14.41
CA ARG A 115 10.84 -7.33 14.55
C ARG A 115 11.94 -8.37 14.29
N ALA A 116 12.03 -9.38 15.14
CA ALA A 116 12.88 -10.55 14.94
C ALA A 116 12.22 -11.59 14.01
N ASN A 117 12.31 -11.39 12.69
CA ASN A 117 11.57 -12.22 11.70
C ASN A 117 12.44 -13.07 10.75
N PHE A 118 13.77 -13.08 10.91
CA PHE A 118 14.70 -13.69 9.94
C PHE A 118 15.73 -14.62 10.57
N GLY A 119 15.38 -15.23 11.70
CA GLY A 119 16.33 -15.93 12.57
C GLY A 119 17.09 -14.96 13.48
N VAL A 120 17.98 -15.51 14.29
CA VAL A 120 18.77 -14.76 15.29
C VAL A 120 20.21 -14.51 14.85
N GLU A 121 20.67 -15.21 13.81
CA GLU A 121 22.03 -15.17 13.29
C GLU A 121 22.01 -15.42 11.78
N ARG A 122 22.97 -14.80 11.08
CA ARG A 122 23.32 -15.12 9.70
C ARG A 122 24.82 -15.00 9.51
N ASP A 123 25.44 -15.99 8.88
CA ASP A 123 26.87 -15.99 8.53
C ASP A 123 27.78 -15.69 9.76
N GLY A 124 27.41 -16.20 10.95
CA GLY A 124 28.11 -15.95 12.21
C GLY A 124 27.84 -14.57 12.83
N VAL A 125 26.98 -13.74 12.22
CA VAL A 125 26.63 -12.40 12.70
C VAL A 125 25.23 -12.40 13.30
N SER A 126 25.12 -11.94 14.55
CA SER A 126 23.83 -11.80 15.20
C SER A 126 22.93 -10.77 14.48
N LEU A 127 21.70 -11.21 14.20
CA LEU A 127 20.63 -10.38 13.65
C LEU A 127 19.81 -9.69 14.74
N LEU A 128 20.04 -10.04 16.01
CA LEU A 128 19.39 -9.40 17.13
C LEU A 128 19.89 -7.96 17.30
N ALA A 129 19.06 -7.10 17.89
CA ALA A 129 19.39 -5.71 18.12
C ALA A 129 20.65 -5.58 18.99
N ALA A 130 21.46 -4.56 18.73
CA ALA A 130 22.62 -4.24 19.55
C ALA A 130 22.18 -3.68 20.91
N ASP A 131 23.09 -3.75 21.88
CA ASP A 131 22.86 -3.21 23.23
C ASP A 131 22.43 -1.73 23.16
N GLY A 132 21.40 -1.38 23.93
CA GLY A 132 20.84 -0.03 23.98
C GLY A 132 19.78 0.27 22.91
N SER A 133 19.52 -0.64 21.96
CA SER A 133 18.40 -0.52 21.01
C SER A 133 17.17 -1.29 21.50
N HIS A 134 16.42 -0.72 22.44
CA HIS A 134 15.22 -1.33 23.01
C HIS A 134 14.15 -0.26 23.30
N SER A 135 12.90 -0.68 23.51
CA SER A 135 11.83 0.23 23.93
C SER A 135 12.10 0.81 25.31
N LYS A 136 11.69 2.05 25.53
CA LYS A 136 11.80 2.70 26.85
C LYS A 136 11.07 1.88 27.91
N GLY A 137 11.75 1.59 29.01
CA GLY A 137 11.21 0.82 30.14
C GLY A 137 11.14 -0.69 29.93
N ALA A 138 11.74 -1.22 28.86
CA ALA A 138 11.84 -2.67 28.66
C ALA A 138 12.79 -3.33 29.67
N ASP A 139 12.39 -4.48 30.21
CA ASP A 139 13.23 -5.31 31.10
C ASP A 139 14.41 -5.94 30.34
N ILE A 140 14.21 -6.28 29.06
CA ILE A 140 15.28 -6.77 28.19
C ILE A 140 15.80 -5.62 27.34
N GLN A 141 17.03 -5.19 27.63
CA GLN A 141 17.68 -4.04 27.01
C GLN A 141 18.60 -4.39 25.83
N THR A 142 18.67 -5.68 25.49
CA THR A 142 19.41 -6.23 24.35
C THR A 142 18.44 -6.73 23.28
N GLY A 143 18.96 -7.30 22.19
CA GLY A 143 18.13 -8.01 21.24
C GLY A 143 17.67 -9.38 21.76
N TYR A 144 16.43 -9.76 21.45
CA TYR A 144 15.80 -11.01 21.93
C TYR A 144 14.92 -11.64 20.84
N PRO A 145 14.76 -12.98 20.84
CA PRO A 145 13.86 -13.66 19.92
C PRO A 145 12.39 -13.36 20.25
N GLU A 146 11.48 -13.83 19.42
CA GLU A 146 10.05 -13.77 19.73
C GLU A 146 9.68 -14.59 20.97
N PHE A 147 8.59 -14.21 21.63
CA PHE A 147 8.14 -14.87 22.85
C PHE A 147 7.26 -16.09 22.59
N ASP A 148 7.66 -17.22 23.16
CA ASP A 148 6.89 -18.45 23.24
C ASP A 148 6.75 -18.93 24.69
N HIS A 149 5.94 -19.97 24.91
CA HIS A 149 5.74 -20.53 26.24
C HIS A 149 7.06 -20.98 26.91
N VAL A 150 8.06 -21.40 26.13
CA VAL A 150 9.35 -21.85 26.67
C VAL A 150 10.15 -20.67 27.19
N LEU A 151 10.26 -19.60 26.40
CA LEU A 151 10.96 -18.39 26.79
C LEU A 151 10.29 -17.72 27.99
N MET A 152 8.95 -17.64 27.99
CA MET A 152 8.17 -17.12 29.12
C MET A 152 8.46 -17.89 30.41
N LYS A 153 8.55 -19.23 30.37
CA LYS A 153 8.89 -20.06 31.53
C LYS A 153 10.34 -19.84 32.00
N LYS A 154 11.28 -19.75 31.06
CA LYS A 154 12.71 -19.50 31.38
C LYS A 154 12.93 -18.15 32.06
N LEU A 155 12.16 -17.14 31.69
CA LEU A 155 12.24 -15.80 32.27
C LEU A 155 11.45 -15.67 33.59
N GLY A 156 10.66 -16.68 33.97
CA GLY A 156 9.76 -16.62 35.12
C GLY A 156 8.45 -15.84 34.86
N TRP A 157 8.29 -15.26 33.68
CA TRP A 157 7.12 -14.44 33.30
C TRP A 157 5.87 -15.28 33.05
N TRP A 158 6.02 -16.60 32.88
CA TRP A 158 4.89 -17.52 32.73
C TRP A 158 3.91 -17.48 33.89
N ASP A 159 4.40 -17.22 35.11
CA ASP A 159 3.56 -17.20 36.30
C ASP A 159 2.68 -15.95 36.45
N GLU A 160 2.88 -14.95 35.59
CA GLU A 160 2.06 -13.75 35.49
C GLU A 160 0.84 -13.93 34.56
N LEU A 161 0.73 -15.08 33.90
CA LEU A 161 -0.47 -15.52 33.20
C LEU A 161 -1.50 -16.05 34.21
N THR A 162 -2.77 -15.78 33.95
CA THR A 162 -3.89 -16.43 34.64
C THR A 162 -3.95 -17.92 34.27
N ASP A 163 -4.60 -18.75 35.08
CA ASP A 163 -4.70 -20.19 34.80
C ASP A 163 -5.34 -20.49 33.43
N ALA A 164 -6.34 -19.70 33.03
CA ALA A 164 -6.98 -19.81 31.72
C ALA A 164 -6.02 -19.44 30.57
N GLU A 165 -5.22 -18.38 30.74
CA GLU A 165 -4.19 -18.00 29.76
C GLU A 165 -3.07 -19.04 29.70
N LYS A 166 -2.60 -19.57 30.84
CA LYS A 166 -1.61 -20.67 30.89
C LYS A 166 -2.10 -21.86 30.07
N GLN A 167 -3.34 -22.29 30.29
CA GLN A 167 -3.94 -23.40 29.55
C GLN A 167 -4.04 -23.11 28.04
N ALA A 168 -4.40 -21.88 27.67
CA ALA A 168 -4.54 -21.47 26.27
C ALA A 168 -3.19 -21.30 25.55
N ALA A 169 -2.15 -20.87 26.26
CA ALA A 169 -0.84 -20.53 25.72
C ALA A 169 0.17 -21.70 25.75
N GLU A 170 -0.10 -22.77 26.51
CA GLU A 170 0.80 -23.93 26.64
C GLU A 170 1.08 -24.55 25.26
N GLY A 171 2.35 -24.80 24.95
CA GLY A 171 2.76 -25.32 23.63
C GLY A 171 2.71 -24.30 22.49
N LYS A 172 2.38 -23.02 22.77
CA LYS A 172 2.17 -21.98 21.74
C LYS A 172 3.19 -20.84 21.83
N ASN A 173 3.12 -19.94 20.87
CA ASN A 173 3.82 -18.66 20.90
C ASN A 173 2.84 -17.49 20.85
N TRP A 174 3.35 -16.26 20.95
CA TRP A 174 2.54 -15.05 20.96
C TRP A 174 1.56 -14.91 19.78
N LYS A 175 1.82 -15.56 18.64
CA LYS A 175 0.97 -15.52 17.43
C LYS A 175 -0.22 -16.47 17.52
N THR A 176 -0.04 -17.59 18.23
CA THR A 176 -0.98 -18.70 18.26
C THR A 176 -1.66 -18.87 19.61
N ASP A 177 -1.23 -18.14 20.63
CA ASP A 177 -1.95 -17.97 21.90
C ASP A 177 -3.26 -17.18 21.66
N PRO A 178 -4.43 -17.85 21.67
CA PRO A 178 -5.70 -17.19 21.37
C PRO A 178 -6.21 -16.35 22.55
N SER A 179 -5.62 -16.48 23.74
CA SER A 179 -6.00 -15.70 24.91
C SER A 179 -5.40 -14.29 24.88
N GLY A 180 -4.31 -14.08 24.12
CA GLY A 180 -3.54 -12.85 24.14
C GLY A 180 -2.71 -12.65 25.42
N GLY A 181 -2.64 -13.64 26.29
CA GLY A 181 -1.95 -13.57 27.58
C GLY A 181 -0.45 -13.33 27.43
N ILE A 182 0.21 -14.00 26.47
CA ILE A 182 1.64 -13.75 26.20
C ILE A 182 1.87 -12.28 25.83
N ILE A 183 1.05 -11.72 24.93
CA ILE A 183 1.15 -10.31 24.52
C ILE A 183 0.94 -9.39 25.71
N ARG A 184 -0.11 -9.65 26.51
CA ARG A 184 -0.42 -8.86 27.71
C ARG A 184 0.76 -8.81 28.66
N VAL A 185 1.32 -9.96 29.05
CA VAL A 185 2.44 -10.01 30.02
C VAL A 185 3.69 -9.33 29.44
N VAL A 186 4.11 -9.73 28.24
CA VAL A 186 5.34 -9.22 27.61
C VAL A 186 5.30 -7.70 27.42
N MET A 187 4.17 -7.16 26.95
CA MET A 187 4.06 -5.72 26.69
C MET A 187 3.76 -4.91 27.95
N LYS A 188 2.78 -5.34 28.75
CA LYS A 188 2.28 -4.55 29.88
C LYS A 188 3.21 -4.62 31.08
N ASN A 189 3.77 -5.78 31.36
CA ASN A 189 4.52 -6.02 32.59
C ASN A 189 6.03 -5.84 32.39
N HIS A 190 6.55 -6.17 31.20
CA HIS A 190 8.00 -6.17 30.91
C HIS A 190 8.43 -5.17 29.84
N GLY A 191 7.52 -4.34 29.32
CA GLY A 191 7.84 -3.31 28.33
C GLY A 191 8.44 -3.83 27.02
N CYS A 192 8.30 -5.13 26.73
CA CYS A 192 8.90 -5.79 25.58
C CYS A 192 7.88 -5.98 24.44
N TYR A 193 8.36 -6.26 23.24
CA TYR A 193 7.49 -6.61 22.11
C TYR A 193 7.34 -8.14 21.97
N PRO A 194 6.13 -8.67 21.71
CA PRO A 194 5.92 -10.11 21.59
C PRO A 194 6.73 -10.75 20.45
N PHE A 195 7.01 -9.98 19.40
CA PHE A 195 7.70 -10.45 18.20
C PHE A 195 9.24 -10.42 18.28
N GLY A 196 9.81 -10.06 19.43
CA GLY A 196 11.26 -9.95 19.61
C GLY A 196 11.84 -8.56 19.33
N ASN A 197 13.17 -8.47 19.30
CA ASN A 197 13.93 -7.25 19.04
C ASN A 197 15.18 -7.54 18.19
N ALA A 198 15.15 -7.13 16.93
CA ALA A 198 16.19 -7.41 15.95
C ALA A 198 16.64 -6.17 15.18
N LYS A 199 17.71 -6.31 14.37
CA LYS A 199 18.18 -5.27 13.46
C LYS A 199 17.27 -5.17 12.24
N ALA A 200 17.08 -3.95 11.74
CA ALA A 200 16.55 -3.75 10.41
C ALA A 200 17.52 -4.34 9.38
N ARG A 201 16.98 -5.06 8.39
CA ARG A 201 17.77 -5.71 7.34
C ARG A 201 17.80 -4.82 6.10
N ALA A 202 18.98 -4.30 5.76
CA ALA A 202 19.21 -3.57 4.51
C ALA A 202 19.62 -4.47 3.33
N ILE A 203 20.08 -5.70 3.62
CA ILE A 203 20.56 -6.65 2.60
C ILE A 203 19.52 -7.76 2.39
N VAL A 204 18.99 -7.86 1.17
CA VAL A 204 18.02 -8.89 0.76
C VAL A 204 18.70 -9.88 -0.18
N TRP A 205 19.37 -10.88 0.40
CA TRP A 205 20.22 -11.85 -0.32
C TRP A 205 19.53 -12.66 -1.42
N ASN A 206 18.20 -12.70 -1.46
CA ASN A 206 17.43 -13.42 -2.47
C ASN A 206 16.93 -12.53 -3.61
N PHE A 207 17.30 -11.24 -3.62
CA PHE A 207 16.91 -10.31 -4.68
C PHE A 207 18.04 -10.15 -5.70
N PRO A 208 17.73 -9.78 -6.97
CA PRO A 208 18.76 -9.53 -7.98
C PRO A 208 19.77 -8.47 -7.55
N ASP A 209 19.29 -7.42 -6.87
CA ASP A 209 20.11 -6.42 -6.18
C ASP A 209 19.91 -6.57 -4.67
N PRO A 210 20.89 -7.13 -3.93
CA PRO A 210 20.75 -7.34 -2.50
C PRO A 210 20.68 -6.04 -1.70
N ILE A 211 21.24 -4.96 -2.23
CA ILE A 211 21.16 -3.60 -1.71
C ILE A 211 20.57 -2.75 -2.83
N PRO A 212 19.68 -1.77 -2.56
CA PRO A 212 19.12 -0.92 -3.60
C PRO A 212 20.22 -0.28 -4.46
N VAL A 213 20.17 -0.54 -5.76
CA VAL A 213 21.03 0.09 -6.78
C VAL A 213 20.12 0.86 -7.72
N HIS A 214 20.53 2.08 -8.09
CA HIS A 214 19.82 2.83 -9.12
C HIS A 214 19.91 2.11 -10.47
N ARG A 215 18.79 1.97 -11.16
CA ARG A 215 18.70 1.41 -12.51
C ARG A 215 17.73 2.27 -13.33
N GLU A 216 18.13 2.59 -14.55
CA GLU A 216 17.28 3.32 -15.48
C GLU A 216 16.12 2.44 -15.99
N PRO A 217 14.96 3.05 -16.28
CA PRO A 217 13.80 2.34 -16.85
C PRO A 217 14.10 1.77 -18.23
N ILE A 218 13.28 0.82 -18.69
CA ILE A 218 13.43 0.25 -20.04
C ILE A 218 13.21 1.33 -21.11
N TYR A 219 12.28 2.25 -20.85
CA TYR A 219 11.96 3.40 -21.68
C TYR A 219 12.30 4.68 -20.92
N GLY A 220 13.38 5.34 -21.33
CA GLY A 220 13.86 6.57 -20.69
C GLY A 220 14.41 7.57 -21.71
N THR A 221 14.66 8.80 -21.25
CA THR A 221 15.16 9.91 -22.07
C THR A 221 16.68 10.13 -21.93
N ARG A 222 17.35 9.33 -21.09
CA ARG A 222 18.76 9.54 -20.67
C ARG A 222 19.65 8.36 -21.05
N PRO A 223 20.07 8.24 -22.32
CA PRO A 223 20.96 7.16 -22.76
C PRO A 223 22.29 7.15 -22.00
N ASP A 224 22.78 8.32 -21.57
CA ASP A 224 23.99 8.45 -20.75
C ASP A 224 23.85 7.87 -19.34
N LEU A 225 22.63 7.88 -18.78
CA LEU A 225 22.35 7.21 -17.50
C LEU A 225 22.12 5.71 -17.69
N VAL A 226 21.53 5.29 -18.83
CA VAL A 226 21.36 3.87 -19.15
C VAL A 226 22.72 3.17 -19.23
N GLU A 227 23.74 3.85 -19.78
CA GLU A 227 25.12 3.34 -19.81
C GLU A 227 25.70 3.13 -18.40
N LYS A 228 25.44 4.06 -17.47
CA LYS A 228 25.97 4.01 -16.10
C LYS A 228 25.18 3.07 -15.19
N TYR A 229 23.87 3.00 -15.40
CA TYR A 229 22.90 2.34 -14.53
C TYR A 229 21.92 1.50 -15.36
N PRO A 230 22.39 0.45 -16.06
CA PRO A 230 21.53 -0.35 -16.92
C PRO A 230 20.48 -1.12 -16.10
N THR A 231 19.39 -1.50 -16.77
CA THR A 231 18.40 -2.41 -16.20
C THR A 231 18.97 -3.83 -16.04
N HIS A 232 18.18 -4.76 -15.49
CA HIS A 232 18.58 -6.14 -15.27
C HIS A 232 18.84 -6.90 -16.58
N ASP A 233 19.57 -8.02 -16.51
CA ASP A 233 19.64 -8.95 -17.65
C ASP A 233 18.27 -9.60 -17.91
N ASP A 234 18.06 -10.04 -19.16
CA ASP A 234 16.83 -10.71 -19.58
C ASP A 234 16.60 -12.01 -18.79
N LYS A 235 15.33 -12.39 -18.65
CA LYS A 235 14.93 -13.62 -17.97
C LYS A 235 14.16 -14.52 -18.93
N ASP A 236 14.77 -15.62 -19.35
CA ASP A 236 14.13 -16.62 -20.23
C ASP A 236 12.87 -17.23 -19.60
N LYS A 237 12.88 -17.39 -18.26
CA LYS A 237 11.77 -17.94 -17.48
C LYS A 237 11.53 -17.06 -16.26
N PHE A 238 10.61 -16.11 -16.39
CA PHE A 238 10.14 -15.34 -15.25
C PHE A 238 8.66 -15.63 -15.03
N TRP A 239 8.40 -16.46 -14.01
CA TRP A 239 7.10 -17.07 -13.75
C TRP A 239 6.61 -17.93 -14.92
N ARG A 240 5.85 -17.35 -15.84
CA ARG A 240 5.17 -18.07 -16.94
C ARG A 240 5.69 -17.72 -18.33
N MET A 241 6.45 -16.63 -18.48
CA MET A 241 6.87 -16.09 -19.80
C MET A 241 8.30 -15.56 -19.76
N PRO A 242 9.01 -15.49 -20.91
CA PRO A 242 10.25 -14.74 -21.02
C PRO A 242 9.98 -13.25 -20.76
N THR A 243 10.91 -12.58 -20.06
CA THR A 243 10.83 -11.15 -19.77
C THR A 243 12.11 -10.45 -20.23
N LEU A 244 11.96 -9.52 -21.16
CA LEU A 244 13.07 -8.78 -21.75
C LEU A 244 13.34 -7.51 -20.94
N TYR A 245 14.58 -7.32 -20.53
CA TYR A 245 15.03 -6.14 -19.81
C TYR A 245 16.10 -5.45 -20.65
N LYS A 246 17.36 -5.80 -20.43
CA LYS A 246 18.52 -5.23 -21.10
C LYS A 246 18.43 -5.25 -22.61
N THR A 247 17.95 -6.34 -23.23
CA THR A 247 17.85 -6.41 -24.70
C THR A 247 16.91 -5.33 -25.24
N LEU A 248 15.76 -5.12 -24.59
CA LEU A 248 14.80 -4.12 -25.00
C LEU A 248 15.30 -2.70 -24.70
N GLN A 249 15.90 -2.47 -23.53
CA GLN A 249 16.49 -1.18 -23.18
C GLN A 249 17.60 -0.77 -24.15
N GLN A 250 18.50 -1.68 -24.50
CA GLN A 250 19.58 -1.43 -25.46
C GLN A 250 19.03 -1.15 -26.87
N LYS A 251 18.02 -1.91 -27.31
CA LYS A 251 17.32 -1.63 -28.56
C LYS A 251 16.70 -0.23 -28.57
N ASN A 252 16.04 0.17 -27.47
CA ASN A 252 15.42 1.49 -27.35
C ASN A 252 16.45 2.62 -27.45
N VAL A 253 17.64 2.46 -26.86
CA VAL A 253 18.76 3.40 -26.97
C VAL A 253 19.31 3.43 -28.40
N ALA A 254 19.54 2.26 -29.01
CA ALA A 254 20.05 2.14 -30.37
C ALA A 254 19.10 2.76 -31.41
N ASP A 255 17.79 2.58 -31.24
CA ASP A 255 16.74 3.16 -32.09
C ASP A 255 16.50 4.66 -31.81
N ARG A 256 17.25 5.23 -30.85
CA ARG A 256 17.18 6.65 -30.42
C ARG A 256 15.77 7.09 -30.06
N LEU A 257 15.00 6.24 -29.37
CA LEU A 257 13.60 6.53 -29.04
C LEU A 257 13.44 7.81 -28.21
N TYR A 258 14.42 8.14 -27.38
CA TYR A 258 14.45 9.38 -26.57
C TYR A 258 14.41 10.66 -27.43
N GLU A 259 14.81 10.62 -28.70
CA GLU A 259 14.69 11.78 -29.60
C GLU A 259 13.28 11.93 -30.17
N LYS A 260 12.62 10.79 -30.43
CA LYS A 260 11.25 10.74 -30.97
C LYS A 260 10.21 10.99 -29.89
N PHE A 261 10.48 10.53 -28.67
CA PHE A 261 9.62 10.61 -27.49
C PHE A 261 10.41 11.27 -26.34
N PRO A 262 10.60 12.59 -26.37
CA PRO A 262 11.52 13.27 -25.45
C PRO A 262 10.90 13.63 -24.09
N ILE A 263 9.61 13.32 -23.87
CA ILE A 263 8.89 13.66 -22.64
C ILE A 263 8.70 12.40 -21.81
N ILE A 264 9.06 12.43 -20.54
CA ILE A 264 8.74 11.35 -19.59
C ILE A 264 7.25 11.41 -19.29
N LEU A 265 6.54 10.30 -19.44
CA LEU A 265 5.14 10.18 -19.04
C LEU A 265 5.03 9.38 -17.74
N SER A 266 4.40 10.00 -16.75
CA SER A 266 3.97 9.34 -15.53
C SER A 266 2.45 9.29 -15.43
N SER A 267 1.94 8.38 -14.59
CA SER A 267 0.51 8.20 -14.37
C SER A 267 0.14 8.23 -12.90
N GLY A 268 -1.04 8.77 -12.56
CA GLY A 268 -1.48 8.88 -11.18
C GLY A 268 -2.99 8.99 -11.00
N ARG A 269 -3.36 9.38 -9.77
CA ARG A 269 -4.75 9.47 -9.33
C ARG A 269 -5.25 10.91 -9.29
N LEU A 270 -6.57 11.04 -9.38
CA LEU A 270 -7.36 12.21 -9.10
C LEU A 270 -8.16 11.96 -7.82
N THR A 271 -8.46 13.03 -7.08
CA THR A 271 -9.22 12.92 -5.82
C THR A 271 -10.69 12.60 -6.09
N GLU A 272 -11.20 13.04 -7.22
CA GLU A 272 -12.58 12.94 -7.68
C GLU A 272 -12.98 11.49 -8.03
N TYR A 273 -12.00 10.64 -8.35
CA TYR A 273 -12.22 9.31 -8.91
C TYR A 273 -11.48 8.20 -8.17
N GLU A 274 -12.11 7.02 -8.13
CA GLU A 274 -11.55 5.81 -7.53
C GLU A 274 -11.20 4.77 -8.60
N GLY A 275 -10.08 4.04 -8.41
CA GLY A 275 -9.71 2.93 -9.30
C GLY A 275 -9.55 3.37 -10.75
N GLY A 276 -10.13 2.63 -11.69
CA GLY A 276 -10.22 3.01 -13.11
C GLY A 276 -11.32 4.03 -13.43
N GLY A 277 -12.02 4.54 -12.41
CA GLY A 277 -13.07 5.54 -12.53
C GLY A 277 -14.45 4.99 -12.92
N ASP A 278 -14.64 3.68 -13.11
CA ASP A 278 -15.89 3.11 -13.65
C ASP A 278 -17.14 3.48 -12.85
N GLU A 279 -17.09 3.39 -11.52
CA GLU A 279 -18.21 3.79 -10.67
C GLU A 279 -18.33 5.32 -10.59
N THR A 280 -17.22 6.01 -10.37
CA THR A 280 -17.20 7.43 -10.05
C THR A 280 -17.45 8.33 -11.25
N ARG A 281 -17.01 7.96 -12.46
CA ARG A 281 -17.28 8.69 -13.70
C ARG A 281 -18.65 8.37 -14.32
N SER A 282 -19.35 7.37 -13.76
CA SER A 282 -20.74 7.04 -14.07
C SER A 282 -21.73 7.76 -13.15
N ASN A 283 -21.25 8.31 -12.03
CA ASN A 283 -22.03 9.12 -11.11
C ASN A 283 -22.02 10.59 -11.59
N PRO A 284 -23.17 11.21 -11.93
CA PRO A 284 -23.21 12.57 -12.46
C PRO A 284 -22.56 13.63 -11.56
N TRP A 285 -22.70 13.52 -10.24
CA TRP A 285 -22.16 14.50 -9.28
C TRP A 285 -20.64 14.45 -9.20
N LEU A 286 -20.07 13.25 -9.24
CA LEU A 286 -18.60 13.08 -9.24
C LEU A 286 -18.01 13.37 -10.62
N ALA A 287 -18.72 13.00 -11.68
CA ALA A 287 -18.33 13.27 -13.06
C ALA A 287 -18.27 14.78 -13.38
N GLU A 288 -19.07 15.60 -12.70
CA GLU A 288 -19.04 17.06 -12.84
C GLU A 288 -17.70 17.67 -12.38
N LEU A 289 -17.05 17.09 -11.37
CA LEU A 289 -15.81 17.62 -10.80
C LEU A 289 -14.62 17.55 -11.76
N GLN A 290 -14.64 16.60 -12.71
CA GLN A 290 -13.62 16.50 -13.76
C GLN A 290 -14.20 15.86 -15.03
N GLN A 291 -14.45 16.66 -16.06
CA GLN A 291 -15.20 16.21 -17.24
C GLN A 291 -14.33 15.69 -18.40
N ASP A 292 -13.07 16.11 -18.44
CA ASP A 292 -12.17 15.82 -19.55
C ASP A 292 -11.04 14.90 -19.12
N ALA A 293 -10.71 13.91 -19.96
CA ALA A 293 -9.41 13.24 -19.88
C ALA A 293 -8.33 14.21 -20.36
N PHE A 294 -7.25 14.36 -19.59
CA PHE A 294 -6.21 15.35 -19.87
C PHE A 294 -4.79 14.82 -19.63
N VAL A 295 -3.81 15.54 -20.17
CA VAL A 295 -2.39 15.40 -19.83
C VAL A 295 -1.86 16.73 -19.32
N GLU A 296 -1.15 16.69 -18.18
CA GLU A 296 -0.38 17.82 -17.68
C GLU A 296 0.88 17.99 -18.50
N ILE A 297 1.13 19.22 -18.94
CA ILE A 297 2.31 19.58 -19.72
C ILE A 297 2.84 20.94 -19.24
N ASN A 298 4.17 21.03 -19.11
CA ASN A 298 4.82 22.27 -18.71
C ASN A 298 4.63 23.39 -19.76
N PRO A 299 4.52 24.67 -19.36
CA PRO A 299 4.40 25.79 -20.29
C PRO A 299 5.49 25.86 -21.35
N ARG A 300 6.75 25.55 -21.00
CA ARG A 300 7.85 25.51 -21.97
C ARG A 300 7.59 24.44 -23.04
N ALA A 301 7.33 23.20 -22.60
CA ALA A 301 7.09 22.09 -23.51
C ALA A 301 5.86 22.32 -24.40
N ALA A 302 4.81 22.93 -23.87
CA ALA A 302 3.60 23.28 -24.60
C ALA A 302 3.85 24.38 -25.64
N ASN A 303 4.55 25.46 -25.26
CA ASN A 303 4.87 26.58 -26.15
C ASN A 303 5.78 26.14 -27.31
N ASP A 304 6.79 25.32 -27.04
CA ASP A 304 7.69 24.74 -28.05
C ASP A 304 6.92 23.89 -29.09
N ARG A 305 5.70 23.45 -28.75
CA ARG A 305 4.80 22.63 -29.58
C ARG A 305 3.56 23.38 -30.06
N GLY A 306 3.42 24.67 -29.77
CA GLY A 306 2.23 25.46 -30.13
C GLY A 306 0.92 25.01 -29.47
N ILE A 307 0.99 24.33 -28.33
CA ILE A 307 -0.15 23.81 -27.57
C ILE A 307 -0.63 24.86 -26.58
N ARG A 308 -1.95 25.12 -26.55
CA ARG A 308 -2.58 25.98 -25.54
C ARG A 308 -3.31 25.15 -24.50
N HIS A 309 -3.53 25.73 -23.33
CA HIS A 309 -4.39 25.13 -22.31
C HIS A 309 -5.78 24.84 -22.88
N GLY A 310 -6.30 23.63 -22.65
CA GLY A 310 -7.60 23.18 -23.15
C GLY A 310 -7.63 22.72 -24.61
N ASP A 311 -6.51 22.83 -25.35
CA ASP A 311 -6.41 22.22 -26.69
C ASP A 311 -6.52 20.69 -26.56
N TYR A 312 -7.11 20.05 -27.57
CA TYR A 312 -6.89 18.61 -27.73
C TYR A 312 -5.46 18.39 -28.22
N VAL A 313 -4.83 17.31 -27.75
CA VAL A 313 -3.50 16.87 -28.13
C VAL A 313 -3.50 15.39 -28.42
N TRP A 314 -2.56 14.98 -29.25
CA TRP A 314 -2.16 13.59 -29.39
C TRP A 314 -1.00 13.31 -28.44
N LEU A 315 -1.19 12.36 -27.53
CA LEU A 315 -0.09 11.75 -26.78
C LEU A 315 0.26 10.42 -27.44
N SER A 316 1.49 10.30 -27.94
CA SER A 316 1.96 9.09 -28.62
C SER A 316 3.10 8.44 -27.84
N THR A 317 3.17 7.12 -27.80
CA THR A 317 4.25 6.37 -27.11
C THR A 317 4.92 5.34 -28.02
N PRO A 318 6.09 4.80 -27.65
CA PRO A 318 6.85 3.86 -28.48
C PRO A 318 6.11 2.59 -28.91
N THR A 319 5.00 2.23 -28.26
CA THR A 319 4.18 1.07 -28.63
C THR A 319 3.31 1.33 -29.86
N GLY A 320 3.28 2.57 -30.38
CA GLY A 320 2.40 3.01 -31.46
C GLY A 320 1.03 3.50 -30.97
N ALA A 321 0.78 3.48 -29.65
CA ALA A 321 -0.42 4.06 -29.08
C ALA A 321 -0.48 5.57 -29.31
N ARG A 322 -1.68 6.08 -29.58
CA ARG A 322 -1.98 7.52 -29.68
C ARG A 322 -3.24 7.81 -28.89
N LEU A 323 -3.17 8.64 -27.86
CA LEU A 323 -4.30 9.02 -27.02
C LEU A 323 -4.73 10.45 -27.34
N LYS A 324 -6.02 10.66 -27.60
CA LYS A 324 -6.59 12.00 -27.75
C LYS A 324 -7.08 12.51 -26.40
N VAL A 325 -6.40 13.52 -25.85
CA VAL A 325 -6.72 14.08 -24.52
C VAL A 325 -6.63 15.61 -24.54
N LYS A 326 -7.15 16.28 -23.52
CA LYS A 326 -6.99 17.72 -23.32
C LYS A 326 -5.61 18.06 -22.75
N ALA A 327 -5.06 19.21 -23.11
CA ALA A 327 -3.84 19.72 -22.51
C ALA A 327 -4.15 20.56 -21.26
N LEU A 328 -3.63 20.14 -20.11
CA LEU A 328 -3.57 20.93 -18.88
C LEU A 328 -2.19 21.58 -18.77
N VAL A 329 -2.03 22.78 -19.33
CA VAL A 329 -0.75 23.51 -19.26
C VAL A 329 -0.52 24.02 -17.84
N THR A 330 0.55 23.56 -17.18
CA THR A 330 0.82 23.85 -15.75
C THR A 330 2.29 23.67 -15.38
N GLU A 331 2.80 24.46 -14.43
CA GLU A 331 4.18 24.35 -13.91
C GLU A 331 4.35 23.24 -12.86
N ARG A 332 3.29 22.48 -12.54
CA ARG A 332 3.35 21.35 -11.58
C ARG A 332 4.22 20.19 -12.06
N VAL A 333 4.45 20.08 -13.37
CA VAL A 333 5.35 19.10 -13.99
C VAL A 333 6.57 19.78 -14.60
N GLY A 334 7.71 19.10 -14.60
CA GLY A 334 8.96 19.60 -15.18
C GLY A 334 8.87 19.77 -16.71
N PRO A 335 9.75 20.58 -17.33
CA PRO A 335 9.75 20.80 -18.78
C PRO A 335 9.93 19.54 -19.65
N ASP A 336 10.48 18.48 -19.09
CA ASP A 336 10.74 17.19 -19.72
C ASP A 336 9.74 16.10 -19.30
N THR A 337 8.70 16.46 -18.54
CA THR A 337 7.80 15.51 -17.89
C THR A 337 6.34 15.87 -18.16
N ALA A 338 5.52 14.86 -18.39
CA ALA A 338 4.08 14.93 -18.48
C ALA A 338 3.44 13.95 -17.50
N TRP A 339 2.21 14.25 -17.09
CA TRP A 339 1.44 13.40 -16.18
C TRP A 339 0.02 13.22 -16.69
N MET A 340 -0.51 12.00 -16.61
CA MET A 340 -1.88 11.68 -17.03
C MET A 340 -2.60 10.82 -15.99
N PRO A 341 -3.86 11.12 -15.63
CA PRO A 341 -4.65 10.30 -14.72
C PRO A 341 -5.10 8.99 -15.38
N PHE A 342 -5.25 7.92 -14.60
CA PHE A 342 -5.69 6.60 -15.10
C PHE A 342 -7.18 6.28 -14.90
N HIS A 343 -8.02 7.30 -14.66
CA HIS A 343 -9.44 7.14 -14.32
C HIS A 343 -10.40 7.17 -15.52
N PHE A 344 -9.88 7.27 -16.74
CA PHE A 344 -10.69 7.46 -17.94
C PHE A 344 -10.64 6.22 -18.82
N ALA A 345 -11.78 5.90 -19.43
CA ALA A 345 -11.92 4.86 -20.43
C ALA A 345 -13.15 5.12 -21.30
N GLY A 346 -13.28 4.37 -22.38
CA GLY A 346 -14.39 4.47 -23.33
C GLY A 346 -14.02 5.18 -24.63
N TRP A 347 -12.82 5.75 -24.74
CA TRP A 347 -12.21 6.09 -26.03
C TRP A 347 -11.10 5.09 -26.36
N TRP A 348 -10.88 4.87 -27.65
CA TRP A 348 -9.76 4.08 -28.15
C TRP A 348 -9.09 4.81 -29.31
N GLN A 349 -7.94 5.40 -29.03
CA GLN A 349 -7.12 6.14 -29.99
C GLN A 349 -7.91 7.22 -30.75
N GLY A 350 -8.68 8.01 -30.00
CA GLY A 350 -9.47 9.14 -30.45
C GLY A 350 -10.89 8.81 -30.87
N ARG A 351 -11.26 7.53 -30.98
CA ARG A 351 -12.64 7.11 -31.26
C ARG A 351 -13.42 6.92 -29.96
N ASP A 352 -14.56 7.60 -29.82
CA ASP A 352 -15.52 7.29 -28.75
C ASP A 352 -16.18 5.92 -29.03
N LEU A 353 -16.10 5.01 -28.07
CA LEU A 353 -16.65 3.66 -28.14
C LEU A 353 -18.07 3.57 -27.56
N LYS A 354 -18.76 4.69 -27.35
CA LYS A 354 -20.12 4.76 -26.80
C LYS A 354 -21.09 3.75 -27.43
N GLU A 355 -21.00 3.50 -28.74
CA GLU A 355 -21.86 2.56 -29.47
C GLU A 355 -21.76 1.10 -29.00
N PHE A 356 -20.67 0.73 -28.31
CA PHE A 356 -20.45 -0.61 -27.77
C PHE A 356 -20.95 -0.75 -26.32
N TYR A 357 -21.40 0.33 -25.70
CA TYR A 357 -22.02 0.26 -24.38
C TYR A 357 -23.50 -0.16 -24.53
N PRO A 358 -24.01 -1.03 -23.64
CA PRO A 358 -25.44 -1.24 -23.52
C PRO A 358 -26.19 0.07 -23.28
N GLU A 359 -27.45 0.13 -23.72
CA GLU A 359 -28.29 1.30 -23.52
C GLU A 359 -28.35 1.69 -22.02
N GLY A 360 -28.08 2.96 -21.73
CA GLY A 360 -28.04 3.49 -20.36
C GLY A 360 -26.80 3.11 -19.53
N ALA A 361 -25.87 2.31 -20.06
CA ALA A 361 -24.68 1.85 -19.33
C ALA A 361 -23.40 2.67 -19.64
N ALA A 362 -23.45 3.59 -20.59
CA ALA A 362 -22.32 4.44 -20.91
C ALA A 362 -22.03 5.42 -19.75
N PRO A 363 -20.79 5.48 -19.24
CA PRO A 363 -20.42 6.44 -18.20
C PRO A 363 -20.63 7.88 -18.66
N VAL A 364 -20.91 8.78 -17.71
CA VAL A 364 -21.15 10.21 -17.98
C VAL A 364 -19.92 10.81 -18.65
N VAL A 365 -18.74 10.53 -18.08
CA VAL A 365 -17.44 10.97 -18.60
C VAL A 365 -16.68 9.78 -19.21
N ARG A 366 -16.20 9.98 -20.43
CA ARG A 366 -15.40 9.01 -21.20
C ARG A 366 -14.13 9.68 -21.70
N GLY A 367 -13.11 8.87 -21.93
CA GLY A 367 -11.83 9.33 -22.43
C GLY A 367 -10.87 8.18 -22.64
N GLU A 368 -9.61 8.52 -22.84
CA GLU A 368 -8.55 7.55 -23.12
C GLU A 368 -8.02 6.89 -21.85
N ALA A 369 -7.80 5.59 -21.90
CA ALA A 369 -7.09 4.87 -20.86
C ALA A 369 -5.58 5.07 -21.02
N VAL A 370 -4.92 5.66 -20.01
CA VAL A 370 -3.45 5.85 -20.03
C VAL A 370 -2.69 4.52 -20.14
N ASN A 371 -3.28 3.40 -19.70
CA ASN A 371 -2.71 2.06 -19.86
C ASN A 371 -2.41 1.72 -21.32
N THR A 372 -3.18 2.24 -22.28
CA THR A 372 -2.91 2.07 -23.72
C THR A 372 -1.56 2.69 -24.11
N ALA A 373 -1.17 3.79 -23.47
CA ALA A 373 0.12 4.45 -23.69
C ALA A 373 1.27 3.85 -22.88
N THR A 374 1.00 3.06 -21.82
CA THR A 374 2.08 2.44 -21.02
C THR A 374 2.89 1.46 -21.87
N THR A 375 4.19 1.41 -21.60
CA THR A 375 5.13 0.56 -22.31
C THR A 375 5.37 -0.78 -21.60
N TYR A 376 6.10 -1.66 -22.28
CA TYR A 376 6.62 -2.89 -21.69
C TYR A 376 7.63 -2.57 -20.58
N GLY A 377 7.51 -3.24 -19.44
CA GLY A 377 8.44 -3.13 -18.32
C GLY A 377 7.82 -3.69 -17.04
N TYR A 378 8.62 -4.38 -16.24
CA TYR A 378 8.15 -5.14 -15.09
C TYR A 378 9.17 -5.10 -13.95
N ASP A 379 8.70 -5.18 -12.71
CA ASP A 379 9.56 -5.36 -11.56
C ASP A 379 10.23 -6.75 -11.59
N SER A 380 11.54 -6.78 -11.33
CA SER A 380 12.37 -7.98 -11.49
C SER A 380 12.12 -9.06 -10.44
N VAL A 381 11.28 -8.80 -9.44
CA VAL A 381 10.89 -9.77 -8.41
C VAL A 381 9.41 -10.16 -8.53
N THR A 382 8.54 -9.17 -8.68
CA THR A 382 7.08 -9.31 -8.53
C THR A 382 6.31 -9.33 -9.84
N MET A 383 6.94 -9.02 -10.98
CA MET A 383 6.24 -8.80 -12.27
C MET A 383 5.23 -7.64 -12.26
N MET A 384 5.34 -6.71 -11.31
CA MET A 384 4.52 -5.51 -11.31
C MET A 384 4.89 -4.63 -12.50
N GLN A 385 3.92 -4.23 -13.32
CA GLN A 385 4.18 -3.45 -14.53
C GLN A 385 4.73 -2.04 -14.20
N GLU A 386 5.72 -1.60 -14.98
CA GLU A 386 6.34 -0.26 -14.94
C GLU A 386 5.38 0.81 -15.51
N THR A 387 4.33 1.16 -14.75
CA THR A 387 3.30 2.12 -15.19
C THR A 387 3.59 3.58 -14.82
N LYS A 388 4.69 3.83 -14.10
CA LYS A 388 5.01 5.14 -13.52
C LYS A 388 6.11 5.90 -14.26
N THR A 389 6.78 5.22 -15.18
CA THR A 389 7.87 5.78 -15.97
C THR A 389 7.80 5.20 -17.38
N THR A 390 7.53 6.06 -18.35
CA THR A 390 7.71 5.74 -19.77
C THR A 390 8.04 7.04 -20.52
N ILE A 391 8.14 6.99 -21.83
CA ILE A 391 8.37 8.16 -22.68
C ILE A 391 7.25 8.36 -23.69
N CYS A 392 6.95 9.60 -24.00
CA CYS A 392 5.93 10.00 -24.95
C CYS A 392 6.38 11.20 -25.79
N GLN A 393 5.57 11.45 -26.82
CA GLN A 393 5.54 12.69 -27.55
C GLN A 393 4.14 13.27 -27.45
N ILE A 394 4.05 14.59 -27.33
CA ILE A 394 2.79 15.31 -27.29
C ILE A 394 2.77 16.25 -28.47
N GLU A 395 1.69 16.22 -29.25
CA GLU A 395 1.52 17.04 -30.45
C GLU A 395 0.14 17.68 -30.44
N LYS A 396 0.04 18.87 -31.02
CA LYS A 396 -1.26 19.53 -31.17
C LYS A 396 -2.18 18.66 -32.03
N PHE A 397 -3.42 18.47 -31.57
CA PHE A 397 -4.43 17.79 -32.39
C PHE A 397 -4.80 18.66 -33.60
N THR A 398 -4.68 18.09 -34.79
CA THR A 398 -5.26 18.63 -36.03
C THR A 398 -6.38 17.70 -36.48
N ALA A 399 -7.57 18.28 -36.68
CA ALA A 399 -8.81 17.55 -36.98
C ALA A 399 -8.81 16.89 -38.36
#